data_AF-A0A914FIT1-F1
#
_entry.id   AF-A0A914FIT1-F1
#
_cell.length_a   1.000
_cell.length_b   1.000
_cell.length_c   1.000
_cell.angle_alpha   90.00
_cell.angle_beta   90.00
_cell.angle_gamma   90.00
#
_symmetry.space_group_name_H-M   'P 1'
#
loop_
_entity.id
_entity.type
_entity.pdbx_description
1 polymer ?
#
loop_
_entity_poly.entity_id
_entity_poly.type
_entity_poly.pdbx_seq_one_letter_code
_entity_poly.pdbx_strand_id
1 'polypeptide(L)' 'MASVAPGDIVTQPGTKVVFNAPYDDKHTYHIKIINSGGRRIG' A
#
# COMPACT_ATOMS: atom_id res chain seq x y z
N MET A 1 -29.99 -2.49 5.77
CA MET A 1 -28.52 -2.73 5.72
C MET A 1 -27.85 -1.38 5.53
N ALA A 2 -27.16 -0.86 6.54
CA ALA A 2 -26.42 0.39 6.38
C ALA A 2 -25.12 0.14 5.57
N SER A 3 -24.83 1.00 4.60
CA SER A 3 -23.55 0.97 3.89
C SER A 3 -22.43 1.39 4.85
N VAL A 4 -21.45 0.51 5.05
CA VAL A 4 -20.26 0.85 5.85
C VAL A 4 -19.24 1.47 4.90
N ALA A 5 -18.81 2.70 5.21
CA ALA A 5 -17.76 3.36 4.45
C ALA A 5 -16.45 2.53 4.56
N PRO A 6 -15.66 2.44 3.48
CA PRO A 6 -14.32 1.86 3.56
C PRO A 6 -13.49 2.59 4.61
N GLY A 7 -12.70 1.84 5.38
CA GLY A 7 -11.68 2.41 6.25
C GLY A 7 -10.40 2.71 5.48
N ASP A 8 -9.53 3.53 6.08
CA ASP A 8 -8.20 3.77 5.54
C ASP A 8 -7.36 2.48 5.52
N ILE A 9 -6.33 2.47 4.66
CA ILE A 9 -5.31 1.43 4.60
C ILE A 9 -3.96 1.99 5.07
N VAL A 10 -3.14 1.15 5.69
CA VAL A 10 -1.76 1.49 6.02
C VAL A 10 -0.84 0.97 4.93
N THR A 11 -0.02 1.85 4.37
CA THR A 11 0.98 1.52 3.35
C THR A 11 2.40 1.64 3.92
N GLN A 12 3.32 0.82 3.39
CA GLN A 12 4.75 0.95 3.65
C GLN A 12 5.49 0.90 2.31
N PRO A 13 6.11 2.00 1.88
CA PRO A 13 6.25 3.29 2.59
C PRO A 13 4.93 4.09 2.65
N GLY A 14 4.77 4.89 3.71
CA GLY A 14 3.47 5.49 4.06
C GLY A 14 3.00 6.64 3.18
N THR A 15 3.88 7.25 2.37
CA THR A 15 3.53 8.43 1.55
C THR A 15 4.24 8.48 0.21
N LYS A 16 5.51 8.06 0.16
CA LYS A 16 6.32 8.08 -1.06
C LYS A 16 7.24 6.86 -1.15
N VAL A 17 7.48 6.40 -2.37
CA VAL A 17 8.53 5.43 -2.71
C VAL A 17 9.64 6.17 -3.42
N VAL A 18 10.90 5.94 -3.03
CA VAL A 18 12.07 6.44 -3.75
C VAL A 18 12.78 5.24 -4.37
N PHE A 19 12.94 5.28 -5.68
CA PHE A 19 13.72 4.29 -6.42
C PHE A 19 15.17 4.76 -6.45
N ASN A 20 16.05 4.03 -5.76
CA ASN A 20 17.47 4.35 -5.69
C ASN A 20 18.25 3.66 -6.81
N ALA A 21 19.37 4.29 -7.19
CA ALA A 21 20.37 3.71 -8.07
C ALA A 21 21.00 2.44 -7.47
N PRO A 22 21.58 1.54 -8.27
CA PRO A 22 21.86 1.67 -9.70
C PRO A 22 20.62 1.47 -10.61
N TYR A 23 20.68 1.97 -11.84
CA TYR A 23 19.57 1.94 -12.82
C TYR A 23 19.89 1.10 -14.07
N ASP A 24 20.89 0.23 -13.94
CA ASP A 24 21.41 -0.63 -15.01
C ASP A 24 20.63 -1.96 -15.14
N ASP A 25 19.91 -2.37 -14.09
CA ASP A 25 19.03 -3.55 -14.10
C ASP A 25 17.65 -3.27 -13.49
N LYS A 26 16.69 -4.16 -13.73
CA LYS A 26 15.34 -4.10 -13.19
C LYS A 26 15.36 -4.27 -11.67
N HIS A 27 14.99 -3.20 -10.97
CA HIS A 27 14.73 -3.25 -9.54
C HIS A 27 13.24 -3.40 -9.26
N THR A 28 12.84 -4.50 -8.61
CA THR A 28 11.46 -4.69 -8.15
C THR A 28 11.37 -4.31 -6.67
N TYR A 29 10.62 -3.26 -6.37
CA TYR A 29 10.36 -2.83 -5.00
C TYR A 29 9.07 -3.45 -4.49
N HIS A 30 9.03 -3.78 -3.20
CA HIS A 30 7.87 -4.38 -2.56
C HIS A 30 7.22 -3.35 -1.65
N ILE A 31 5.90 -3.18 -1.80
CA ILE A 31 5.09 -2.30 -0.96
C ILE A 31 4.21 -3.18 -0.09
N LYS A 32 4.19 -2.89 1.21
CA LYS A 32 3.25 -3.55 2.13
C LYS A 32 1.97 -2.73 2.22
N ILE A 33 0.83 -3.40 2.10
CA ILE A 33 -0.49 -2.81 2.29
C ILE A 33 -1.20 -3.59 3.40
N ILE A 34 -1.79 -2.87 4.35
CA ILE A 34 -2.51 -3.44 5.49
C ILE A 34 -3.90 -2.83 5.52
N ASN A 35 -4.92 -3.68 5.52
CA ASN A 35 -6.30 -3.26 5.75
C ASN A 35 -6.51 -3.00 7.25
N SER A 36 -6.64 -1.74 7.63
CA SER A 36 -7.00 -1.32 9.00
C SER A 36 -8.50 -1.34 9.26
N GLY A 37 -9.33 -1.54 8.24
CA GLY A 37 -10.78 -1.65 8.36
C GLY A 37 -11.24 -3.01 8.89
N GLY A 38 -12.44 -3.05 9.48
CA GLY A 38 -13.04 -4.27 10.04
C GLY A 38 -13.69 -5.20 9.00
N ARG A 39 -13.59 -4.90 7.70
CA ARG A 39 -14.21 -5.69 6.61
C ARG A 39 -13.18 -5.94 5.52
N ARG A 40 -13.29 -7.09 4.83
CA ARG A 40 -12.48 -7.37 3.64
C ARG A 40 -12.75 -6.31 2.58
N ILE A 41 -11.69 -5.79 1.96
CA ILE A 41 -11.71 -4.85 0.86
C ILE A 41 -11.14 -5.50 -0.41
N GLY A 42 -11.53 -5.00 -1.58
CA GLY A 42 -11.14 -5.51 -2.90
C GLY A 42 -10.09 -4.66 -3.58
#